data_AF-A0A2J7VVW7-F1
#
_entry.id   AF-A0A2J7VVW7-F1
#
_cell.length_a   1.000
_cell.length_b   1.000
_cell.length_c   1.000
_cell.angle_alpha   90.00
_cell.angle_beta   90.00
_cell.angle_gamma   90.00
#
_symmetry.space_group_name_H-M   'P 1'
#
loop_
_entity.id
_entity.type
_entity.pdbx_description
1 polymer ?
#
loop_
_entity_poly.entity_id
_entity_poly.type
_entity_poly.pdbx_seq_one_letter_code
_entity_poly.pdbx_strand_id
1 'polypeptide(L)'
;MKLKRSSFLRAGALALCATAWPAAFAQQAYPSKPIRLVVPFPAGGATDLFARTLSQKMGEKLGATLVIDNKPGAGGAIGSDLVAKAPADGYTLLLATTSTHSIGPAINPKLPYDTVRDFAPIAHVGDAPSIMLVPNSSPAKTVREWIEYAKKNPGKLNYASSGNGTIVQLTAELFKSQAGVFVTHIPYKGTALAIPDLISGKVDVLFDALPTGMPHVRDGRLRALGVTSLQRSPLAPELPAIADVLPGFESNTWFGLYGPKGCQPISWRASMPRPTRR
;
A
#
# COMPACT_ATOMS: atom_id res chain seq x y z
N MET A 1 -72.66 11.67 51.93
CA MET A 1 -71.40 11.01 51.53
C MET A 1 -71.06 11.41 50.10
N LYS A 2 -70.22 12.44 49.90
CA LYS A 2 -69.86 12.98 48.57
C LYS A 2 -68.53 12.36 48.09
N LEU A 3 -68.59 11.38 47.20
CA LEU A 3 -67.40 10.81 46.55
C LEU A 3 -66.93 11.75 45.43
N LYS A 4 -65.69 12.25 45.54
CA LYS A 4 -65.07 13.20 44.61
C LYS A 4 -64.81 12.54 43.26
N ARG A 5 -65.53 12.99 42.22
CA ARG A 5 -65.38 12.60 40.81
C ARG A 5 -64.04 12.98 40.16
N SER A 6 -63.15 13.67 40.87
CA SER A 6 -61.88 14.20 40.36
C SER A 6 -60.72 13.19 40.32
N SER A 7 -60.88 11.99 40.86
CA SER A 7 -59.78 11.02 40.99
C SER A 7 -59.60 10.11 39.76
N PHE A 8 -60.63 9.95 38.93
CA PHE A 8 -60.58 9.05 37.76
C PHE A 8 -59.91 9.67 36.51
N LEU A 9 -59.85 11.00 36.42
CA LEU A 9 -59.21 11.70 35.29
C LEU A 9 -57.68 11.78 35.40
N ARG A 10 -57.10 11.58 36.59
CA ARG A 10 -55.63 11.56 36.77
C ARG A 10 -54.98 10.21 36.46
N ALA A 11 -55.76 9.13 36.42
CA ALA A 11 -55.24 7.79 36.11
C ALA A 11 -55.09 7.53 34.59
N GLY A 12 -55.82 8.25 33.74
CA GLY A 12 -55.70 8.10 32.27
C GLY A 12 -54.50 8.83 31.66
N ALA A 13 -54.01 9.90 32.29
CA ALA A 13 -52.91 10.71 31.75
C ALA A 13 -51.51 10.09 31.94
N LEU A 14 -51.35 9.15 32.88
CA LEU A 14 -50.07 8.44 33.10
C LEU A 14 -49.87 7.23 32.19
N ALA A 15 -50.93 6.72 31.56
CA ALA A 15 -50.84 5.57 30.65
C ALA A 15 -50.42 5.95 29.21
N LEU A 16 -50.57 7.21 28.80
CA LEU A 16 -50.19 7.66 27.45
C LEU A 16 -48.73 8.12 27.30
N CYS A 17 -47.98 8.30 28.40
CA CYS A 17 -46.59 8.73 28.34
C CYS A 17 -45.57 7.59 28.26
N ALA A 18 -46.00 6.33 28.36
CA ALA A 18 -45.09 5.17 28.42
C ALA A 18 -44.71 4.59 27.05
N THR A 19 -45.29 5.06 25.93
CA THR A 19 -45.05 4.50 24.59
C THR A 19 -44.11 5.32 23.71
N ALA A 20 -43.56 6.44 24.22
CA ALA A 20 -42.62 7.29 23.49
C ALA A 20 -41.16 7.08 23.91
N TRP A 21 -40.76 5.84 24.24
CA TRP A 21 -39.33 5.52 24.32
C TRP A 21 -38.80 5.49 22.89
N PRO A 22 -37.84 6.36 22.49
CA PRO A 22 -37.19 6.18 21.21
C PRO A 22 -36.58 4.79 21.23
N ALA A 23 -36.99 3.94 20.29
CA ALA A 23 -36.31 2.68 20.05
C ALA A 23 -34.85 3.04 19.84
N ALA A 24 -34.01 2.71 20.82
CA ALA A 24 -32.58 2.79 20.67
C ALA A 24 -32.24 1.84 19.52
N PHE A 25 -32.08 2.38 18.32
CA PHE A 25 -31.48 1.65 17.22
C PHE A 25 -30.10 1.27 17.70
N ALA A 26 -29.93 0.03 18.16
CA ALA A 26 -28.64 -0.56 18.38
C ALA A 26 -27.89 -0.40 17.07
N GLN A 27 -26.91 0.49 17.06
CA GLN A 27 -26.05 0.71 15.91
C GLN A 27 -25.46 -0.66 15.58
N GLN A 28 -25.81 -1.21 14.40
CA GLN A 28 -25.33 -2.53 14.01
C GLN A 28 -23.83 -2.59 14.24
N ALA A 29 -23.38 -3.59 15.00
CA ALA A 29 -21.98 -3.74 15.33
C ALA A 29 -21.19 -3.77 14.02
N TYR A 30 -20.31 -2.78 13.85
CA TYR A 30 -19.39 -2.77 12.73
C TYR A 30 -18.28 -3.79 12.99
N PRO A 31 -17.85 -4.58 12.00
CA PRO A 31 -18.44 -4.75 10.67
C PRO A 31 -19.58 -5.79 10.64
N SER A 32 -20.66 -5.50 9.91
CA SER A 32 -21.83 -6.40 9.72
C SER A 32 -21.88 -7.05 8.33
N LYS A 33 -20.97 -6.68 7.43
CA LYS A 33 -20.80 -7.23 6.08
C LYS A 33 -19.30 -7.24 5.71
N PRO A 34 -18.88 -7.96 4.66
CA PRO A 34 -17.49 -7.93 4.21
C PRO A 34 -17.00 -6.51 3.88
N ILE A 35 -15.74 -6.24 4.20
CA ILE A 35 -15.06 -4.98 3.89
C ILE A 35 -14.33 -5.16 2.57
N ARG A 36 -14.52 -4.25 1.62
CA ARG A 36 -13.77 -4.20 0.36
C ARG A 36 -12.46 -3.45 0.58
N LEU A 37 -11.34 -4.13 0.36
CA LEU A 37 -10.01 -3.53 0.33
C LEU A 37 -9.57 -3.34 -1.12
N VAL A 38 -9.60 -2.10 -1.59
CA VAL A 38 -9.13 -1.73 -2.92
C VAL A 38 -7.62 -1.68 -2.93
N VAL A 39 -7.03 -2.45 -3.85
CA VAL A 39 -5.59 -2.49 -4.10
C VAL A 39 -5.33 -1.83 -5.47
N PRO A 40 -4.64 -0.68 -5.53
CA PRO A 40 -4.52 0.10 -6.77
C PRO A 40 -3.49 -0.46 -7.78
N PHE A 41 -3.13 -1.75 -7.65
CA PHE A 41 -2.12 -2.45 -8.45
C PHE A 41 -2.61 -3.84 -8.85
N PRO A 42 -2.02 -4.44 -9.91
CA PRO A 42 -2.43 -5.77 -10.39
C PRO A 42 -2.29 -6.86 -9.31
N ALA A 43 -3.13 -7.89 -9.43
CA ALA A 43 -3.05 -9.08 -8.60
C ALA A 43 -1.70 -9.81 -8.80
N GLY A 44 -1.21 -10.48 -7.75
CA GLY A 44 0.06 -11.21 -7.77
C GLY A 44 1.32 -10.32 -7.68
N GLY A 45 1.17 -9.00 -7.67
CA GLY A 45 2.27 -8.07 -7.38
C GLY A 45 2.53 -7.89 -5.88
N ALA A 46 3.60 -7.18 -5.54
CA ALA A 46 4.02 -6.97 -4.16
C ALA A 46 2.94 -6.33 -3.27
N THR A 47 2.22 -5.32 -3.77
CA THR A 47 1.13 -4.66 -3.04
C THR A 47 -0.04 -5.61 -2.80
N ASP A 48 -0.38 -6.47 -3.75
CA ASP A 48 -1.44 -7.47 -3.59
C ASP A 48 -1.07 -8.51 -2.54
N LEU A 49 0.17 -9.00 -2.58
CA LEU A 49 0.66 -9.96 -1.57
C LEU A 49 0.63 -9.35 -0.17
N PHE A 50 1.08 -8.10 -0.01
CA PHE A 50 0.96 -7.37 1.25
C PHE A 50 -0.51 -7.22 1.69
N ALA A 51 -1.39 -6.85 0.75
CA ALA A 51 -2.82 -6.71 1.02
C ALA A 51 -3.45 -8.02 1.49
N ARG A 52 -3.05 -9.18 0.93
CA ARG A 52 -3.52 -10.51 1.35
C ARG A 52 -3.12 -10.83 2.78
N THR A 53 -1.86 -10.60 3.14
CA THR A 53 -1.38 -10.79 4.52
C THR A 53 -2.10 -9.86 5.49
N LEU A 54 -2.27 -8.59 5.12
CA LEU A 54 -2.98 -7.60 5.93
C LEU A 54 -4.46 -8.01 6.11
N SER A 55 -5.13 -8.37 5.02
CA SER A 55 -6.56 -8.71 5.00
C SER A 55 -6.87 -9.91 5.88
N GLN A 56 -6.02 -10.93 5.83
CA GLN A 56 -6.16 -12.11 6.68
C GLN A 56 -6.10 -11.72 8.17
N LYS A 57 -5.05 -11.02 8.59
CA LYS A 57 -4.86 -10.62 10.00
C LYS A 57 -5.95 -9.66 10.49
N MET A 58 -6.37 -8.74 9.63
CA MET A 58 -7.48 -7.84 9.95
C MET A 58 -8.78 -8.61 10.10
N GLY A 59 -9.03 -9.58 9.22
CA GLY A 59 -10.25 -10.37 9.27
C GLY A 59 -10.37 -11.22 10.52
N GLU A 60 -9.26 -11.85 10.94
CA GLU A 60 -9.16 -12.57 12.21
C GLU A 60 -9.49 -11.67 13.42
N LYS A 61 -9.00 -10.43 13.42
CA LYS A 61 -9.25 -9.49 14.53
C LYS A 61 -10.65 -8.88 14.51
N LEU A 62 -11.26 -8.76 13.34
CA LEU A 62 -12.55 -8.12 13.15
C LEU A 62 -13.73 -9.08 13.24
N GLY A 63 -13.49 -10.37 13.05
CA GLY A 63 -14.55 -11.32 12.80
C GLY A 63 -15.28 -11.06 11.47
N ALA A 64 -14.60 -10.45 10.49
CA ALA A 64 -15.19 -10.18 9.18
C ALA A 64 -14.22 -10.40 8.03
N THR A 65 -14.77 -10.72 6.86
CA THR A 65 -13.98 -10.93 5.65
C THR A 65 -13.54 -9.59 5.06
N LEU A 66 -12.25 -9.47 4.74
CA LEU A 66 -11.74 -8.43 3.85
C LEU A 66 -11.61 -9.01 2.43
N VAL A 67 -12.37 -8.45 1.49
CA VAL A 67 -12.35 -8.85 0.08
C VAL A 67 -11.42 -7.91 -0.68
N ILE A 68 -10.34 -8.46 -1.23
CA ILE A 68 -9.39 -7.70 -2.03
C ILE A 68 -9.96 -7.46 -3.43
N ASP A 69 -9.87 -6.21 -3.88
CA ASP A 69 -10.29 -5.79 -5.21
C ASP A 69 -9.17 -5.01 -5.90
N ASN A 70 -8.50 -5.66 -6.85
CA ASN A 70 -7.40 -5.06 -7.59
C ASN A 70 -7.93 -4.11 -8.68
N LYS A 71 -7.58 -2.82 -8.59
CA LYS A 71 -7.95 -1.75 -9.53
C LYS A 71 -6.71 -1.03 -10.08
N PRO A 72 -5.94 -1.67 -10.98
CA PRO A 72 -4.71 -1.11 -11.52
C PRO A 72 -4.95 0.02 -12.53
N GLY A 73 -3.92 0.82 -12.75
CA GLY A 73 -3.84 1.80 -13.84
C GLY A 73 -3.40 3.19 -13.37
N ALA A 74 -2.74 3.94 -14.25
CA ALA A 74 -2.24 5.30 -14.01
C ALA A 74 -1.48 5.47 -12.68
N GLY A 75 -0.50 4.59 -12.41
CA GLY A 75 0.28 4.63 -11.16
C GLY A 75 -0.52 4.32 -9.88
N GLY A 76 -1.73 3.77 -10.04
CA GLY A 76 -2.68 3.49 -8.95
C GLY A 76 -3.73 4.58 -8.75
N ALA A 77 -3.77 5.59 -9.62
CA ALA A 77 -4.75 6.66 -9.52
C ALA A 77 -6.19 6.18 -9.70
N ILE A 78 -6.43 5.18 -10.57
CA ILE A 78 -7.79 4.67 -10.85
C ILE A 78 -8.41 4.05 -9.59
N GLY A 79 -7.70 3.16 -8.91
CA GLY A 79 -8.18 2.55 -7.67
C GLY A 79 -8.33 3.55 -6.53
N SER A 80 -7.42 4.52 -6.44
CA SER A 80 -7.47 5.56 -5.41
C SER A 80 -8.66 6.50 -5.60
N ASP A 81 -8.91 6.96 -6.83
CA ASP A 81 -10.07 7.79 -7.20
C ASP A 81 -11.40 7.11 -6.88
N LEU A 82 -11.48 5.80 -7.15
CA LEU A 82 -12.66 5.00 -6.82
C LEU A 82 -12.95 5.05 -5.32
N VAL A 83 -11.94 4.90 -4.46
CA VAL A 83 -12.13 4.94 -3.01
C VAL A 83 -12.44 6.37 -2.54
N ALA A 84 -11.79 7.39 -3.09
CA ALA A 84 -12.05 8.79 -2.74
C ALA A 84 -13.55 9.16 -2.87
N LYS A 85 -14.24 8.55 -3.84
CA LYS A 85 -15.66 8.78 -4.16
C LYS A 85 -16.60 7.73 -3.56
N ALA A 86 -16.08 6.77 -2.79
CA ALA A 86 -16.89 5.73 -2.17
C ALA A 86 -17.71 6.28 -0.99
N PRO A 87 -18.80 5.59 -0.58
CA PRO A 87 -19.51 5.90 0.65
C PRO A 87 -18.57 5.87 1.87
N ALA A 88 -18.70 6.85 2.75
CA ALA A 88 -17.91 6.97 3.98
C ALA A 88 -18.38 6.05 5.12
N ASP A 89 -18.80 4.83 4.79
CA ASP A 89 -19.42 3.86 5.70
C ASP A 89 -18.43 2.85 6.31
N GLY A 90 -17.14 2.97 5.96
CA GLY A 90 -16.06 2.10 6.44
C GLY A 90 -15.88 0.79 5.66
N TYR A 91 -16.77 0.46 4.72
CA TYR A 91 -16.72 -0.82 3.99
C TYR A 91 -15.95 -0.78 2.68
N THR A 92 -15.49 0.39 2.24
CA THR A 92 -14.56 0.51 1.11
C THR A 92 -13.30 1.23 1.57
N LEU A 93 -12.20 0.49 1.63
CA LEU A 93 -10.91 0.98 2.10
C LEU A 93 -9.89 0.92 0.96
N LEU A 94 -8.90 1.79 1.03
CA LEU A 94 -7.76 1.84 0.12
C LEU A 94 -6.51 1.36 0.83
N LEU A 95 -5.77 0.46 0.19
CA LEU A 95 -4.36 0.27 0.50
C LEU A 95 -3.54 1.30 -0.30
N ALA A 96 -3.33 2.46 0.30
CA ALA A 96 -2.53 3.54 -0.25
C ALA A 96 -1.04 3.15 -0.24
N THR A 97 -0.29 3.72 -1.18
CA THR A 97 1.15 3.50 -1.28
C THR A 97 1.87 4.83 -1.51
N THR A 98 3.19 4.83 -1.38
CA THR A 98 4.04 5.95 -1.81
C THR A 98 3.73 6.43 -3.24
N SER A 99 3.36 5.52 -4.15
CA SER A 99 3.02 5.89 -5.52
C SER A 99 1.73 6.71 -5.58
N THR A 100 0.69 6.30 -4.86
CA THR A 100 -0.64 6.95 -4.97
C THR A 100 -0.77 8.21 -4.13
N HIS A 101 -0.03 8.31 -3.03
CA HIS A 101 -0.22 9.38 -2.02
C HIS A 101 0.99 10.30 -1.82
N SER A 102 2.15 9.99 -2.42
CA SER A 102 3.32 10.88 -2.40
C SER A 102 3.77 11.27 -3.80
N ILE A 103 4.03 10.27 -4.66
CA ILE A 103 4.57 10.52 -6.01
C ILE A 103 3.49 11.08 -6.94
N GLY A 104 2.33 10.42 -7.01
CA GLY A 104 1.20 10.82 -7.86
C GLY A 104 0.90 12.33 -7.81
N PRO A 105 0.60 12.91 -6.63
CA PRO A 105 0.31 14.36 -6.53
C PRO A 105 1.52 15.24 -6.85
N ALA A 106 2.76 14.77 -6.64
CA ALA A 106 3.97 15.56 -6.92
C ALA A 106 4.27 15.69 -8.42
N ILE A 107 3.85 14.72 -9.24
CA ILE A 107 4.19 14.68 -10.67
C ILE A 107 2.99 14.82 -11.61
N ASN A 108 1.76 14.67 -11.09
CA ASN A 108 0.54 14.76 -11.89
C ASN A 108 -0.38 15.88 -11.38
N PRO A 109 -0.35 17.08 -11.99
CA PRO A 109 -1.21 18.20 -11.57
C PRO A 109 -2.69 17.96 -11.87
N LYS A 110 -3.03 16.94 -12.67
CA LYS A 110 -4.40 16.57 -13.03
C LYS A 110 -4.84 15.26 -12.35
N LEU A 111 -4.29 14.97 -11.16
CA LEU A 111 -4.73 13.83 -10.38
C LEU A 111 -6.23 13.96 -10.06
N PRO A 112 -7.05 12.91 -10.24
CA PRO A 112 -8.50 13.03 -10.11
C PRO A 112 -9.01 13.07 -8.65
N TYR A 113 -8.09 13.05 -7.68
CA TYR A 113 -8.35 13.13 -6.25
C TYR A 113 -7.27 13.96 -5.56
N ASP A 114 -7.60 14.51 -4.39
CA ASP A 114 -6.66 15.14 -3.47
C ASP A 114 -6.34 14.18 -2.31
N THR A 115 -5.05 13.91 -2.09
CA THR A 115 -4.58 12.89 -1.13
C THR A 115 -4.82 13.26 0.33
N VAL A 116 -5.06 14.54 0.64
CA VAL A 116 -5.31 15.03 2.00
C VAL A 116 -6.79 15.29 2.22
N ARG A 117 -7.45 15.96 1.27
CA ARG A 117 -8.86 16.37 1.39
C ARG A 117 -9.83 15.21 1.22
N ASP A 118 -9.55 14.28 0.30
CA ASP A 118 -10.54 13.28 -0.14
C ASP A 118 -10.44 11.94 0.59
N PHE A 119 -9.48 11.80 1.52
CA PHE A 119 -9.28 10.58 2.29
C PHE A 119 -9.22 10.82 3.80
N ALA A 120 -9.59 9.80 4.56
CA ALA A 120 -9.39 9.71 5.99
C ALA A 120 -8.29 8.69 6.30
N PRO A 121 -7.14 9.08 6.88
CA PRO A 121 -6.09 8.15 7.25
C PRO A 121 -6.55 7.27 8.42
N ILE A 122 -6.36 5.95 8.29
CA ILE A 122 -6.69 4.98 9.34
C ILE A 122 -5.43 4.52 10.07
N ALA A 123 -4.44 4.01 9.32
CA ALA A 123 -3.20 3.52 9.90
C ALA A 123 -2.07 3.46 8.86
N HIS A 124 -0.83 3.69 9.31
CA HIS A 124 0.36 3.18 8.63
C HIS A 124 0.46 1.69 8.90
N VAL A 125 0.55 0.87 7.86
CA VAL A 125 0.49 -0.59 8.00
C VAL A 125 1.80 -1.29 7.68
N GLY A 126 2.77 -0.58 7.11
CA GLY A 126 4.14 -1.08 7.00
C GLY A 126 4.96 -0.37 5.94
N ASP A 127 6.26 -0.67 5.95
CA ASP A 127 7.23 -0.23 4.97
C ASP A 127 7.88 -1.47 4.34
N ALA A 128 8.16 -1.40 3.04
CA ALA A 128 8.86 -2.45 2.31
C ALA A 128 10.01 -1.84 1.51
N PRO A 129 11.27 -2.22 1.83
CA PRO A 129 12.37 -1.94 0.94
C PRO A 129 12.26 -2.80 -0.32
N SER A 130 12.92 -2.34 -1.36
CA SER A 130 13.14 -3.08 -2.60
C SER A 130 14.55 -3.67 -2.63
N ILE A 131 14.76 -4.58 -3.57
CA ILE A 131 16.07 -5.12 -3.93
C ILE A 131 16.39 -4.77 -5.38
N MET A 132 17.67 -4.50 -5.63
CA MET A 132 18.19 -4.32 -6.98
C MET A 132 18.46 -5.69 -7.60
N LEU A 133 17.67 -6.07 -8.59
CA LEU A 133 17.77 -7.32 -9.33
C LEU A 133 18.43 -7.10 -10.68
N VAL A 134 19.28 -8.04 -11.09
CA VAL A 134 19.92 -8.08 -12.41
C VAL A 134 19.84 -9.48 -13.02
N PRO A 135 19.87 -9.63 -14.36
CA PRO A 135 20.01 -10.93 -15.01
C PRO A 135 21.29 -11.63 -14.58
N ASN A 136 21.31 -12.96 -14.65
CA ASN A 136 22.54 -13.72 -14.45
C ASN A 136 23.61 -13.45 -15.51
N SER A 137 23.20 -13.04 -16.72
CA SER A 137 24.11 -12.60 -17.79
C SER A 137 24.78 -11.25 -17.50
N SER A 138 24.32 -10.50 -16.49
CA SER A 138 24.99 -9.28 -16.06
C SER A 138 26.40 -9.60 -15.56
N PRO A 139 27.43 -8.88 -16.05
CA PRO A 139 28.80 -9.07 -15.56
C PRO A 139 28.98 -8.61 -14.11
N ALA A 140 28.08 -7.76 -13.60
CA ALA A 140 28.17 -7.21 -12.26
C ALA A 140 27.60 -8.14 -11.19
N LYS A 141 28.37 -8.36 -10.13
CA LYS A 141 28.00 -9.13 -8.94
C LYS A 141 27.76 -8.25 -7.71
N THR A 142 28.12 -6.97 -7.80
CA THR A 142 27.90 -5.97 -6.74
C THR A 142 27.30 -4.69 -7.32
N VAL A 143 26.71 -3.85 -6.45
CA VAL A 143 26.20 -2.52 -6.83
C VAL A 143 27.31 -1.65 -7.42
N ARG A 144 28.52 -1.69 -6.84
CA ARG A 144 29.70 -0.93 -7.32
C ARG A 144 30.08 -1.36 -8.74
N GLU A 145 30.23 -2.66 -8.97
CA GLU A 145 30.53 -3.20 -10.31
C GLU A 145 29.45 -2.84 -11.33
N TRP A 146 28.18 -2.84 -10.92
CA TRP A 146 27.08 -2.47 -11.81
C TRP A 146 27.16 -0.98 -12.20
N ILE A 147 27.43 -0.09 -11.24
CA ILE A 147 27.63 1.34 -11.51
C ILE A 147 28.80 1.56 -12.46
N GLU A 148 29.94 0.89 -12.22
CA GLU A 148 31.12 0.98 -13.10
C GLU A 148 30.83 0.48 -14.51
N TYR A 149 30.12 -0.66 -14.63
CA TYR A 149 29.70 -1.21 -15.91
C TYR A 149 28.76 -0.27 -16.66
N ALA A 150 27.78 0.32 -15.97
CA ALA A 150 26.86 1.30 -16.55
C ALA A 150 27.57 2.57 -17.02
N LYS A 151 28.54 3.09 -16.26
CA LYS A 151 29.34 4.28 -16.65
C LYS A 151 30.18 4.04 -17.90
N LYS A 152 30.67 2.81 -18.11
CA LYS A 152 31.40 2.43 -19.34
C LYS A 152 30.48 2.22 -20.54
N ASN A 153 29.17 2.10 -20.33
CA ASN A 153 28.17 1.77 -21.35
C ASN A 153 26.96 2.72 -21.31
N PRO A 154 27.16 4.05 -21.39
CA PRO A 154 26.08 5.02 -21.26
C PRO A 154 25.03 4.82 -22.36
N GLY A 155 23.76 4.70 -21.99
CA GLY A 155 22.63 4.58 -22.91
C GLY A 155 22.47 3.21 -23.56
N LYS A 156 23.37 2.27 -23.27
CA LYS A 156 23.26 0.88 -23.72
C LYS A 156 22.48 0.00 -22.76
N LEU A 157 22.42 0.38 -21.48
CA LEU A 157 21.65 -0.33 -20.47
C LEU A 157 20.27 0.28 -20.31
N ASN A 158 19.35 -0.54 -19.84
CA ASN A 158 17.98 -0.15 -19.54
C ASN A 158 17.49 -0.72 -18.20
N TYR A 159 16.42 -0.15 -17.67
CA TYR A 159 15.79 -0.62 -16.44
C TYR A 159 14.29 -0.79 -16.62
N ALA A 160 13.74 -1.82 -15.97
CA ALA A 160 12.31 -2.05 -15.92
C ALA A 160 11.66 -1.36 -14.72
N SER A 161 10.36 -1.07 -14.85
CA SER A 161 9.54 -0.58 -13.73
C SER A 161 8.11 -1.09 -13.79
N SER A 162 7.34 -0.84 -12.74
CA SER A 162 5.89 -1.06 -12.72
C SER A 162 5.06 0.01 -13.44
N GLY A 163 5.70 0.95 -14.15
CA GLY A 163 5.05 1.94 -15.00
C GLY A 163 5.45 3.37 -14.64
N ASN A 164 4.93 4.31 -15.44
CA ASN A 164 5.18 5.73 -15.22
C ASN A 164 4.52 6.21 -13.91
N GLY A 165 5.27 6.97 -13.12
CA GLY A 165 4.82 7.57 -11.87
C GLY A 165 4.77 6.62 -10.67
N THR A 166 5.42 5.46 -10.76
CA THR A 166 5.51 4.53 -9.63
C THR A 166 6.79 4.72 -8.83
N ILE A 167 6.77 4.26 -7.58
CA ILE A 167 7.95 4.20 -6.71
C ILE A 167 9.09 3.38 -7.32
N VAL A 168 8.79 2.37 -8.16
CA VAL A 168 9.81 1.59 -8.84
C VAL A 168 10.57 2.44 -9.88
N GLN A 169 9.84 3.25 -10.66
CA GLN A 169 10.49 4.20 -11.56
C GLN A 169 11.31 5.22 -10.78
N LEU A 170 10.74 5.82 -9.73
CA LEU A 170 11.40 6.89 -8.96
C LEU A 170 12.62 6.37 -8.18
N THR A 171 12.60 5.12 -7.70
CA THR A 171 13.78 4.46 -7.13
C THR A 171 14.91 4.38 -8.14
N ALA A 172 14.62 3.93 -9.37
CA ALA A 172 15.62 3.84 -10.41
C ALA A 172 16.13 5.23 -10.85
N GLU A 173 15.26 6.24 -10.93
CA GLU A 173 15.65 7.61 -11.25
C GLU A 173 16.52 8.24 -10.14
N LEU A 174 16.18 8.01 -8.87
CA LEU A 174 17.02 8.41 -7.73
C LEU A 174 18.40 7.73 -7.81
N PHE A 175 18.42 6.42 -8.10
CA PHE A 175 19.66 5.67 -8.26
C PHE A 175 20.51 6.22 -9.40
N LYS A 176 19.91 6.46 -10.58
CA LYS A 176 20.57 7.05 -11.75
C LYS A 176 21.21 8.39 -11.40
N SER A 177 20.45 9.26 -10.73
CA SER A 177 20.91 10.59 -10.33
C SER A 177 22.08 10.53 -9.37
N GLN A 178 22.03 9.69 -8.33
CA GLN A 178 23.10 9.59 -7.33
C GLN A 178 24.33 8.83 -7.84
N ALA A 179 24.13 7.77 -8.63
CA ALA A 179 25.23 6.99 -9.20
C ALA A 179 25.92 7.72 -10.36
N GLY A 180 25.27 8.71 -10.98
CA GLY A 180 25.76 9.40 -12.17
C GLY A 180 25.82 8.47 -13.38
N VAL A 181 24.73 7.73 -13.64
CA VAL A 181 24.62 6.77 -14.75
C VAL A 181 23.45 7.12 -15.67
N PHE A 182 23.61 6.84 -16.96
CA PHE A 182 22.54 7.01 -17.95
C PHE A 182 22.02 5.65 -18.41
N VAL A 183 20.80 5.32 -17.98
CA VAL A 183 20.12 4.02 -18.17
C VAL A 183 18.68 4.28 -18.60
N THR A 184 18.24 3.64 -19.68
CA THR A 184 16.95 3.90 -20.35
C THR A 184 15.78 3.26 -19.62
N HIS A 185 14.66 3.96 -19.48
CA HIS A 185 13.47 3.46 -18.80
C HIS A 185 12.58 2.61 -19.72
N ILE A 186 12.22 1.40 -19.27
CA ILE A 186 11.23 0.51 -19.92
C ILE A 186 10.03 0.30 -18.97
N PRO A 187 8.88 0.95 -19.20
CA PRO A 187 7.71 0.81 -18.33
C PRO A 187 6.89 -0.44 -18.64
N TYR A 188 6.56 -1.22 -17.59
CA TYR A 188 5.62 -2.34 -17.65
C TYR A 188 4.35 -2.02 -16.85
N LYS A 189 3.27 -2.78 -17.05
CA LYS A 189 2.04 -2.69 -16.24
C LYS A 189 2.16 -3.49 -14.93
N GLY A 190 3.23 -3.26 -14.17
CA GLY A 190 3.59 -4.03 -12.96
C GLY A 190 4.90 -4.81 -13.12
N THR A 191 5.64 -5.00 -12.02
CA THR A 191 6.98 -5.61 -12.05
C THR A 191 6.96 -7.09 -12.43
N ALA A 192 5.89 -7.82 -12.09
CA ALA A 192 5.73 -9.23 -12.47
C ALA A 192 5.84 -9.47 -13.99
N LEU A 193 5.40 -8.51 -14.82
CA LEU A 193 5.49 -8.59 -16.27
C LEU A 193 6.91 -8.35 -16.80
N ALA A 194 7.77 -7.71 -16.01
CA ALA A 194 9.16 -7.44 -16.38
C ALA A 194 10.11 -8.61 -16.06
N ILE A 195 9.71 -9.52 -15.15
CA ILE A 195 10.57 -10.60 -14.68
C ILE A 195 11.06 -11.52 -15.82
N PRO A 196 10.23 -11.99 -16.78
CA PRO A 196 10.73 -12.82 -17.88
C PRO A 196 11.78 -12.11 -18.76
N ASP A 197 11.59 -10.82 -19.01
CA ASP A 197 12.52 -10.01 -19.80
C ASP A 197 13.80 -9.71 -19.01
N LEU A 198 13.72 -9.59 -17.68
CA LEU A 198 14.89 -9.50 -16.81
C LEU A 198 15.65 -10.82 -16.77
N ILE A 199 14.98 -11.97 -16.66
CA ILE A 199 15.63 -13.30 -16.67
C ILE A 199 16.35 -13.55 -18.00
N SER A 200 15.74 -13.17 -19.12
CA SER A 200 16.33 -13.31 -20.46
C SER A 200 17.37 -12.24 -20.81
N GLY A 201 17.57 -11.23 -19.94
CA GLY A 201 18.54 -10.16 -20.15
C GLY A 201 18.14 -9.12 -21.20
N LYS A 202 16.85 -9.01 -21.54
CA LYS A 202 16.33 -7.91 -22.37
C LYS A 202 16.25 -6.60 -21.59
N VAL A 203 16.10 -6.68 -20.27
CA VAL A 203 16.25 -5.55 -19.35
C VAL A 203 17.39 -5.80 -18.38
N ASP A 204 18.14 -4.76 -18.01
CA ASP A 204 19.43 -4.92 -17.31
C ASP A 204 19.32 -4.79 -15.79
N VAL A 205 18.29 -4.11 -15.30
CA VAL A 205 18.04 -3.94 -13.87
C VAL A 205 16.56 -3.72 -13.57
N LEU A 206 16.13 -4.20 -12.42
CA LEU A 206 14.82 -3.94 -11.84
C LEU A 206 14.98 -3.72 -10.34
N PHE A 207 14.34 -2.69 -9.80
CA PHE A 207 14.12 -2.58 -8.36
C PHE A 207 12.75 -3.20 -8.05
N ASP A 208 12.72 -4.32 -7.34
CA ASP A 208 11.46 -5.00 -7.00
C ASP A 208 11.38 -5.29 -5.50
N ALA A 209 10.17 -5.50 -5.00
CA ALA A 209 9.98 -5.81 -3.59
C ALA A 209 10.58 -7.17 -3.24
N LEU A 210 11.09 -7.30 -2.01
CA LEU A 210 11.64 -8.55 -1.49
C LEU A 210 10.73 -9.77 -1.71
N PRO A 211 9.42 -9.74 -1.39
CA PRO A 211 8.56 -10.93 -1.51
C PRO A 211 8.38 -11.44 -2.94
N THR A 212 8.46 -10.56 -3.94
CA THR A 212 8.31 -10.92 -5.35
C THR A 212 9.64 -11.21 -6.02
N GLY A 213 10.71 -10.51 -5.64
CA GLY A 213 12.04 -10.69 -6.21
C GLY A 213 12.81 -11.88 -5.66
N MET A 214 12.80 -12.10 -4.34
CA MET A 214 13.61 -13.13 -3.69
C MET A 214 13.34 -14.57 -4.15
N PRO A 215 12.11 -15.00 -4.47
CA PRO A 215 11.88 -16.32 -5.07
C PRO A 215 12.73 -16.56 -6.32
N HIS A 216 12.85 -15.57 -7.22
CA HIS A 216 13.67 -15.69 -8.43
C HIS A 216 15.18 -15.76 -8.14
N VAL A 217 15.63 -15.10 -7.07
CA VAL A 217 17.02 -15.16 -6.62
C VAL A 217 17.34 -16.53 -6.02
N ARG A 218 16.44 -17.05 -5.18
CA ARG A 218 16.57 -18.37 -4.55
C ARG A 218 16.53 -19.52 -5.56
N ASP A 219 15.73 -19.37 -6.61
CA ASP A 219 15.68 -20.30 -7.74
C ASP A 219 16.92 -20.19 -8.67
N GLY A 220 17.84 -19.27 -8.38
CA GLY A 220 19.03 -19.04 -9.20
C GLY A 220 18.76 -18.43 -10.58
N ARG A 221 17.58 -17.85 -10.80
CA ARG A 221 17.18 -17.24 -12.09
C ARG A 221 17.63 -15.79 -12.23
N LEU A 222 17.82 -15.10 -11.12
CA LEU A 222 18.25 -13.71 -11.03
C LEU A 222 19.29 -13.54 -9.93
N ARG A 223 20.00 -12.41 -9.96
CA ARG A 223 20.91 -12.00 -8.89
C ARG A 223 20.39 -10.72 -8.22
N ALA A 224 20.35 -10.70 -6.89
CA ALA A 224 20.13 -9.48 -6.12
C ALA A 224 21.48 -8.86 -5.73
N LEU A 225 21.63 -7.55 -5.93
CA LEU A 225 22.86 -6.81 -5.65
C LEU A 225 22.84 -6.05 -4.34
N GLY A 226 21.67 -5.62 -3.87
CA GLY A 226 21.53 -4.87 -2.63
C GLY A 226 20.09 -4.46 -2.33
N VAL A 227 19.84 -4.06 -1.08
CA VAL A 227 18.57 -3.52 -0.60
C VAL A 227 18.54 -2.00 -0.67
N THR A 228 17.35 -1.42 -0.83
CA THR A 228 17.14 0.03 -0.92
C THR A 228 16.91 0.71 0.43
N SER A 229 16.86 -0.04 1.54
CA SER A 229 16.87 0.52 2.89
C SER A 229 18.28 0.97 3.29
N LEU A 230 18.37 1.90 4.24
CA LEU A 230 19.66 2.41 4.76
C LEU A 230 20.53 1.31 5.40
N GLN A 231 19.91 0.23 5.87
CA GLN A 231 20.56 -0.91 6.49
C GLN A 231 20.06 -2.20 5.85
N ARG A 232 20.79 -3.30 6.07
CA ARG A 232 20.37 -4.63 5.61
C ARG A 232 18.98 -4.97 6.15
N SER A 233 18.15 -5.56 5.29
CA SER A 233 16.84 -6.03 5.70
C SER A 233 16.97 -7.34 6.48
N PRO A 234 16.29 -7.54 7.62
CA PRO A 234 16.22 -8.84 8.29
C PRO A 234 15.66 -9.96 7.42
N LEU A 235 14.92 -9.62 6.35
CA LEU A 235 14.34 -10.57 5.40
C LEU A 235 15.33 -11.02 4.31
N ALA A 236 16.44 -10.29 4.15
CA ALA A 236 17.54 -10.62 3.23
C ALA A 236 18.88 -10.13 3.83
N PRO A 237 19.31 -10.71 4.97
CA PRO A 237 20.49 -10.25 5.71
C PRO A 237 21.80 -10.44 4.93
N GLU A 238 21.79 -11.27 3.89
CA GLU A 238 22.92 -11.48 2.99
C GLU A 238 23.17 -10.29 2.05
N LEU A 239 22.13 -9.51 1.74
CA LEU A 239 22.23 -8.39 0.80
C LEU A 239 22.76 -7.13 1.49
N PRO A 240 23.80 -6.47 0.95
CA PRO A 240 24.26 -5.19 1.46
C PRO A 240 23.24 -4.07 1.20
N ALA A 241 23.36 -2.97 1.92
CA ALA A 241 22.59 -1.78 1.59
C ALA A 241 23.22 -1.09 0.39
N ILE A 242 22.40 -0.59 -0.55
CA ILE A 242 22.91 0.28 -1.62
C ILE A 242 23.57 1.53 -1.03
N ALA A 243 23.10 1.98 0.14
CA ALA A 243 23.68 3.06 0.92
C ALA A 243 25.18 2.87 1.25
N ASP A 244 25.67 1.62 1.31
CA ASP A 244 27.08 1.31 1.55
C ASP A 244 27.98 1.76 0.37
N VAL A 245 27.40 1.89 -0.83
CA VAL A 245 28.08 2.34 -2.05
C VAL A 245 27.68 3.76 -2.44
N LEU A 246 26.42 4.13 -2.19
CA LEU A 246 25.85 5.45 -2.45
C LEU A 246 25.33 6.04 -1.14
N PRO A 247 26.17 6.72 -0.34
CA PRO A 247 25.77 7.24 0.97
C PRO A 247 24.48 8.08 0.89
N GLY A 248 23.51 7.75 1.75
CA GLY A 248 22.21 8.41 1.79
C GLY A 248 21.19 7.92 0.75
N PHE A 249 21.53 6.93 -0.08
CA PHE A 249 20.54 6.26 -0.92
C PHE A 249 19.54 5.49 -0.05
N GLU A 250 18.28 5.93 -0.07
CA GLU A 250 17.17 5.23 0.53
C GLU A 250 15.92 5.38 -0.36
N SER A 251 15.22 4.27 -0.58
CA SER A 251 13.91 4.29 -1.20
C SER A 251 13.07 3.13 -0.70
N ASN A 252 12.03 3.42 0.07
CA ASN A 252 11.13 2.42 0.63
C ASN A 252 9.70 2.70 0.17
N THR A 253 8.94 1.64 -0.08
CA THR A 253 7.49 1.77 -0.27
C THR A 253 6.82 1.73 1.09
N TRP A 254 6.14 2.80 1.45
CA TRP A 254 5.23 2.81 2.58
C TRP A 254 3.82 2.38 2.15
N PHE A 255 3.10 1.70 3.04
CA PHE A 255 1.72 1.28 2.88
C PHE A 255 0.85 1.88 3.97
N GLY A 256 -0.26 2.50 3.57
CA GLY A 256 -1.24 3.06 4.48
C GLY A 256 -2.63 2.55 4.20
N LEU A 257 -3.43 2.37 5.24
CA LEU A 257 -4.85 2.08 5.14
C LEU A 257 -5.63 3.39 5.25
N TYR A 258 -6.46 3.66 4.25
CA TYR A 258 -7.28 4.87 4.15
C TYR A 258 -8.73 4.51 3.88
N GLY A 259 -9.65 5.33 4.39
CA GLY A 259 -11.03 5.38 3.93
C GLY A 259 -11.28 6.65 3.10
N PRO A 260 -12.44 6.78 2.44
CA PRO A 260 -12.88 8.07 1.88
C PRO A 260 -13.01 9.14 2.97
N LYS A 261 -13.02 10.41 2.55
CA LYS A 261 -13.30 11.56 3.43
C LYS A 261 -14.56 11.33 4.26
N GLY A 262 -14.49 11.65 5.54
CA GLY A 262 -15.60 11.51 6.47
C GLY A 262 -15.80 10.09 6.99
N CYS A 263 -15.02 9.11 6.51
CA CYS A 263 -14.90 7.83 7.18
C CYS A 263 -14.32 8.12 8.56
N GLN A 264 -15.15 8.02 9.60
CA GLN A 264 -14.62 8.08 10.95
C GLN A 264 -13.63 6.93 11.12
N PRO A 265 -12.58 7.08 11.94
CA PRO A 265 -11.85 5.93 12.39
C PRO A 265 -12.91 5.02 13.00
N ILE A 266 -13.27 3.95 12.29
CA ILE A 266 -13.99 2.81 12.84
C ILE A 266 -13.36 2.60 14.21
N SER A 267 -14.17 2.42 15.24
CA SER A 267 -13.69 2.36 16.62
C SER A 267 -12.83 1.11 16.89
N TRP A 268 -11.67 1.00 16.23
CA TRP A 268 -10.60 0.06 16.49
C TRP A 268 -10.02 0.26 17.90
N ARG A 269 -10.25 1.44 18.49
CA ARG A 269 -9.77 1.80 19.83
C ARG A 269 -10.34 0.93 20.95
N ALA A 270 -11.47 0.25 20.73
CA ALA A 270 -12.06 -0.63 21.75
C ALA A 270 -11.42 -2.03 21.78
N SER A 271 -10.72 -2.45 20.71
CA SER A 271 -10.23 -3.83 20.54
C SER A 271 -8.73 -3.96 20.29
N MET A 272 -7.99 -2.87 20.11
CA MET A 272 -6.52 -2.92 20.05
C MET A 272 -5.90 -2.73 21.44
N PRO A 273 -4.99 -3.61 21.89
CA PRO A 273 -4.19 -3.36 23.09
C PRO A 273 -3.45 -2.03 22.91
N ARG A 274 -3.52 -1.15 23.91
CA ARG A 274 -2.71 0.08 23.90
C ARG A 274 -1.25 -0.30 23.74
N PRO A 275 -0.45 0.39 22.91
CA PRO A 275 0.97 0.13 22.82
C PRO A 275 1.58 0.34 24.21
N THR A 276 2.12 -0.73 24.78
CA THR A 276 2.99 -0.64 25.94
C THR A 276 4.23 0.10 25.49
N ARG A 277 4.46 1.30 26.04
CA ARG A 277 5.74 1.99 25.88
C ARG A 277 6.84 1.05 26.39
N ARG A 278 7.75 0.67 25.51
CA ARG A 278 9.10 0.21 25.84
C ARG A 278 10.06 0.95 24.93
#